data_AF-A0A3P7J1F9-F1
#
_entry.id   AF-A0A3P7J1F9-F1
#
_cell.length_a   1.000
_cell.length_b   1.000
_cell.length_c   1.000
_cell.angle_alpha   90.00
_cell.angle_beta   90.00
_cell.angle_gamma   90.00
#
_symmetry.space_group_name_H-M   'P 1'
#
loop_
_entity.id
_entity.type
_entity.pdbx_description
1 polymer ?
#
loop_
_entity_poly.entity_id
_entity_poly.type
_entity_poly.pdbx_seq_one_letter_code
_entity_poly.pdbx_strand_id
1 'polypeptide(L)'
;SCEKQPISSYLNPYFLLFVLGQTLHGVGSTPLFSIGTTYIDENVSQKASPVYLAVHAVLTSFGPVIGVFVGGSLLNIYDDFDRVDHPPVARNDPRWIGAWWIGFLLSSISALIIAFPILAFARELPEARHHRAKDVNQVHAVNAADVNEKAPKDAKKLPVVVLKICRNPTFVVCIVIGIFESIIINGFAAFMPKILETLLSTTPIFASYLSCKFLSLSFQEMKKVALLKWHSKRVNRWMSE
;
A
#
# COMPACT_ATOMS: atom_id res chain seq x y z
N SER A 1 10.02 30.58 -40.48
CA SER A 1 11.13 30.10 -39.65
C SER A 1 10.62 28.94 -38.84
N CYS A 2 11.18 27.74 -39.00
CA CYS A 2 10.79 26.56 -38.23
C CYS A 2 11.42 26.69 -36.83
N GLU A 3 10.61 26.98 -35.83
CA GLU A 3 11.05 27.01 -34.44
C GLU A 3 11.32 25.57 -34.00
N LYS A 4 12.59 25.28 -33.72
CA LYS A 4 13.03 23.97 -33.24
C LYS A 4 12.20 23.62 -32.00
N GLN A 5 11.37 22.58 -32.08
CA GLN A 5 10.71 22.03 -30.90
C GLN A 5 11.78 21.73 -29.83
N PRO A 6 11.57 22.13 -28.56
CA PRO A 6 12.49 21.79 -27.49
C PRO A 6 12.55 20.26 -27.37
N ILE A 7 13.77 19.76 -27.16
CA ILE A 7 14.08 18.36 -26.90
C ILE A 7 13.03 17.77 -25.93
N SER A 8 12.48 16.60 -26.30
CA SER A 8 11.33 15.97 -25.64
C SER A 8 11.37 16.06 -24.12
N SER A 9 10.23 16.46 -23.51
CA SER A 9 10.03 16.69 -22.07
C SER A 9 10.57 15.59 -21.14
N TYR A 10 10.71 14.34 -21.64
CA TYR A 10 11.24 13.19 -20.90
C TYR A 10 12.75 13.24 -20.62
N LEU A 11 13.52 14.04 -21.36
CA LEU A 11 14.95 14.26 -21.12
C LEU A 11 15.22 15.47 -20.20
N ASN A 12 14.16 16.10 -19.68
CA ASN A 12 14.29 17.19 -18.73
C ASN A 12 14.93 16.66 -17.42
N PRO A 13 16.04 17.25 -16.93
CA PRO A 13 16.71 16.79 -15.71
C PRO A 13 15.78 16.81 -14.48
N TYR A 14 14.83 17.75 -14.41
CA TYR A 14 13.84 17.80 -13.32
C TYR A 14 12.86 16.64 -13.38
N PHE A 15 12.46 16.23 -14.59
CA PHE A 15 11.59 15.06 -14.77
C PHE A 15 12.33 13.77 -14.37
N LEU A 16 13.60 13.62 -14.77
CA LEU A 16 14.41 12.46 -14.38
C LEU A 16 14.66 12.40 -12.87
N LEU A 17 14.92 13.56 -12.24
CA LEU A 17 15.05 13.65 -10.78
C LEU A 17 13.76 13.23 -10.07
N PHE A 18 12.60 13.65 -10.59
CA PHE A 18 11.30 13.24 -10.08
C PHE A 18 11.09 11.72 -10.21
N VAL A 19 11.40 11.13 -11.37
CA VAL A 19 11.32 9.68 -11.58
C VAL A 19 12.22 8.93 -10.59
N LEU A 20 13.47 9.36 -10.44
CA LEU A 20 14.41 8.78 -9.48
C LEU A 20 13.86 8.86 -8.04
N GLY A 21 13.30 10.00 -7.65
CA GLY A 21 12.66 10.19 -6.35
C GLY A 21 11.51 9.21 -6.12
N GLN A 22 10.62 9.04 -7.10
CA GLN A 22 9.51 8.08 -7.02
C GLN A 22 10.01 6.63 -6.96
N THR A 23 11.07 6.29 -7.70
CA THR A 23 11.70 4.96 -7.62
C THR A 23 12.27 4.70 -6.23
N LEU A 24 13.04 5.66 -5.67
CA LEU A 24 13.60 5.53 -4.33
C LEU A 24 12.51 5.41 -3.25
N HIS A 25 11.42 6.16 -3.39
CA HIS A 25 10.25 6.04 -2.52
C HIS A 25 9.61 4.63 -2.60
N GLY A 26 9.49 4.06 -3.79
CA GLY A 26 9.03 2.68 -3.98
C GLY A 26 9.96 1.65 -3.31
N VAL A 27 11.29 1.81 -3.49
CA VAL A 27 12.29 0.92 -2.87
C VAL A 27 12.24 1.02 -1.35
N GLY A 28 12.13 2.23 -0.80
CA GLY A 28 12.08 2.46 0.64
C GLY A 28 10.78 1.98 1.31
N SER A 29 9.65 2.04 0.60
CA SER A 29 8.36 1.57 1.12
C SER A 29 8.22 0.04 1.09
N THR A 30 8.86 -0.66 0.14
CA THR A 30 8.72 -2.11 -0.05
C THR A 30 9.05 -2.94 1.22
N PRO A 31 10.17 -2.72 1.93
CA PRO A 31 10.49 -3.43 3.18
C PRO A 31 9.44 -3.27 4.27
N LEU A 32 8.76 -2.13 4.36
CA LEU A 32 7.75 -1.88 5.40
C LEU A 32 6.56 -2.84 5.27
N PHE A 33 6.12 -3.09 4.04
CA PHE A 33 5.01 -4.00 3.77
C PHE A 33 5.45 -5.46 3.72
N SER A 34 6.65 -5.74 3.20
CA SER A 34 7.13 -7.12 3.06
C SER A 34 7.73 -7.64 4.37
N ILE A 35 8.75 -6.97 4.92
CA ILE A 35 9.47 -7.42 6.12
C ILE A 35 8.67 -7.08 7.39
N GLY A 36 7.96 -5.94 7.41
CA GLY A 36 7.17 -5.55 8.57
C GLY A 36 6.04 -6.53 8.89
N THR A 37 5.33 -7.01 7.87
CA THR A 37 4.25 -7.99 8.07
C THR A 37 4.79 -9.37 8.46
N THR A 38 5.87 -9.84 7.84
CA THR A 38 6.52 -11.10 8.24
C THR A 38 7.09 -11.02 9.64
N TYR A 39 7.64 -9.86 10.04
CA TYR A 39 8.13 -9.67 11.41
C TYR A 39 7.01 -9.82 12.43
N ILE A 40 5.84 -9.23 12.18
CA ILE A 40 4.66 -9.38 13.07
C ILE A 40 4.25 -10.86 13.16
N ASP A 41 4.15 -11.54 12.02
CA ASP A 41 3.70 -12.93 11.96
C ASP A 41 4.66 -13.90 12.67
N GLU A 42 5.97 -13.69 12.54
CA GLU A 42 6.99 -14.53 13.16
C GLU A 42 7.22 -14.23 14.65
N ASN A 43 6.91 -13.02 15.12
CA ASN A 43 7.18 -12.60 16.49
C ASN A 43 5.98 -12.72 17.45
N VAL A 44 4.78 -12.98 16.92
CA VAL A 44 3.55 -13.09 17.70
C VAL A 44 3.05 -14.55 17.71
N SER A 45 2.35 -14.96 18.76
CA SER A 45 1.76 -16.31 18.80
C SER A 45 0.75 -16.53 17.67
N GLN A 46 0.68 -17.76 17.14
CA GLN A 46 -0.22 -18.14 16.02
C GLN A 46 -1.70 -17.81 16.26
N LYS A 47 -2.15 -17.80 17.52
CA LYS A 47 -3.53 -17.42 17.89
C LYS A 47 -3.77 -15.92 17.80
N ALA A 48 -2.74 -15.11 18.04
CA ALA A 48 -2.84 -13.66 18.08
C ALA A 48 -2.37 -12.98 16.78
N SER A 49 -1.48 -13.62 15.99
CA SER A 49 -0.94 -13.08 14.73
C SER A 49 -2.04 -12.50 13.81
N PRO A 50 -3.17 -13.20 13.54
CA PRO A 50 -4.22 -12.67 12.66
C PRO A 50 -4.82 -11.35 13.14
N VAL A 51 -4.90 -11.12 14.46
CA VAL A 51 -5.44 -9.89 15.05
C VAL A 51 -4.47 -8.74 14.84
N TYR A 52 -3.16 -8.95 15.07
CA TYR A 52 -2.15 -7.91 14.83
C TYR A 52 -2.00 -7.56 13.36
N LEU A 53 -2.08 -8.56 12.47
CA LEU A 53 -2.11 -8.33 11.02
C LEU A 53 -3.36 -7.58 10.58
N ALA A 54 -4.52 -7.85 11.19
CA ALA A 54 -5.74 -7.09 10.93
C ALA A 54 -5.61 -5.62 11.39
N VAL A 55 -5.03 -5.38 12.57
CA VAL A 55 -4.74 -4.02 13.06
C VAL A 55 -3.78 -3.30 12.11
N HIS A 56 -2.71 -3.95 11.67
CA HIS A 56 -1.78 -3.40 10.68
C HIS A 56 -2.50 -3.03 9.37
N ALA A 57 -3.34 -3.92 8.84
CA ALA A 57 -4.10 -3.66 7.61
C ALA A 57 -5.06 -2.47 7.75
N VAL A 58 -5.71 -2.33 8.91
CA VAL A 58 -6.58 -1.18 9.22
C VAL A 58 -5.77 0.10 9.26
N LEU A 59 -4.68 0.16 10.03
CA LEU A 59 -3.83 1.35 10.13
C LEU A 59 -3.27 1.79 8.78
N THR A 60 -2.82 0.84 7.96
CA THR A 60 -2.36 1.08 6.58
C THR A 60 -3.48 1.67 5.71
N SER A 61 -4.73 1.26 5.92
CA SER A 61 -5.88 1.77 5.16
C SER A 61 -6.29 3.19 5.57
N PHE A 62 -6.04 3.60 6.81
CA PHE A 62 -6.31 4.96 7.28
C PHE A 62 -5.30 5.99 6.77
N GLY A 63 -4.04 5.57 6.51
CA GLY A 63 -2.98 6.44 6.01
C GLY A 63 -3.38 7.25 4.76
N PRO A 64 -3.86 6.61 3.68
CA PRO A 64 -4.31 7.30 2.47
C PRO A 64 -5.43 8.32 2.73
N VAL A 65 -6.37 8.04 3.64
CA VAL A 65 -7.45 8.97 3.98
C VAL A 65 -6.87 10.26 4.55
N ILE A 66 -6.03 10.14 5.58
CA ILE A 66 -5.38 11.29 6.22
C ILE A 66 -4.51 12.04 5.20
N GLY A 67 -3.75 11.31 4.38
CA GLY A 67 -2.89 11.88 3.34
C GLY A 67 -3.66 12.70 2.31
N VAL A 68 -4.82 12.22 1.85
CA VAL A 68 -5.68 12.96 0.91
C VAL A 68 -6.25 14.23 1.55
N PHE A 69 -6.67 14.19 2.81
CA PHE A 69 -7.15 15.38 3.51
C PHE A 69 -6.04 16.44 3.68
N VAL A 70 -4.88 16.04 4.21
CA VAL A 70 -3.74 16.93 4.40
C VAL A 70 -3.25 17.46 3.04
N GLY A 71 -3.11 16.60 2.05
CA GLY A 71 -2.73 16.97 0.69
C GLY A 71 -3.73 17.95 0.04
N GLY A 72 -5.03 17.67 0.17
CA GLY A 72 -6.08 18.55 -0.31
C GLY A 72 -6.07 19.92 0.37
N SER A 73 -5.77 19.99 1.67
CA SER A 73 -5.56 21.25 2.39
C SER A 73 -4.35 22.02 1.85
N LEU A 74 -3.20 21.35 1.64
CA LEU A 74 -1.99 21.96 1.07
C LEU A 74 -2.22 22.54 -0.33
N LEU A 75 -3.14 21.98 -1.13
CA LEU A 75 -3.49 22.53 -2.44
C LEU A 75 -4.23 23.89 -2.40
N ASN A 76 -4.71 24.32 -1.22
CA ASN A 76 -5.29 25.65 -1.03
C ASN A 76 -4.23 26.75 -0.81
N ILE A 77 -2.97 26.36 -0.62
CA ILE A 77 -1.85 27.28 -0.46
C ILE A 77 -1.16 27.37 -1.83
N TYR A 78 -1.01 28.59 -2.36
CA TYR A 78 -0.28 28.82 -3.60
C TYR A 78 1.18 28.39 -3.42
N ASP A 79 1.81 27.73 -4.39
CA ASP A 79 3.14 27.13 -4.22
C ASP A 79 4.26 28.16 -3.97
N ASP A 80 4.15 29.34 -4.56
CA ASP A 80 5.10 30.45 -4.45
C ASP A 80 4.68 31.52 -3.42
N PHE A 81 3.97 31.12 -2.36
CA PHE A 81 3.53 32.04 -1.30
C PHE A 81 4.68 32.74 -0.54
N ASP A 82 5.89 32.20 -0.60
CA ASP A 82 7.10 32.73 0.08
C ASP A 82 7.91 33.70 -0.80
N ARG A 83 7.50 33.93 -2.06
CA ARG A 83 8.18 34.84 -2.97
C ARG A 83 7.53 36.23 -2.96
N VAL A 84 8.37 37.25 -2.75
CA VAL A 84 7.93 38.65 -2.58
C VAL A 84 7.47 39.30 -3.90
N ASP A 85 7.90 38.78 -5.06
CA ASP A 85 7.79 39.45 -6.36
C ASP A 85 6.63 38.99 -7.25
N HIS A 86 5.59 38.35 -6.68
CA HIS A 86 4.49 37.79 -7.48
C HIS A 86 3.14 38.44 -7.16
N PRO A 87 2.41 38.94 -8.17
CA PRO A 87 1.06 39.44 -7.96
C PRO A 87 0.16 38.30 -7.46
N PRO A 88 -0.82 38.58 -6.58
CA PRO A 88 -1.70 37.55 -6.04
C PRO A 88 -2.44 36.84 -7.18
N VAL A 89 -2.07 35.59 -7.44
CA VAL A 89 -2.69 34.74 -8.45
C VAL A 89 -4.03 34.28 -7.92
N ALA A 90 -5.11 34.58 -8.64
CA ALA A 90 -6.43 34.12 -8.26
C ALA A 90 -6.51 32.59 -8.37
N ARG A 91 -7.27 31.95 -7.49
CA ARG A 91 -7.41 30.48 -7.47
C ARG A 91 -7.95 29.87 -8.77
N ASN A 92 -8.70 30.65 -9.55
CA ASN A 92 -9.23 30.23 -10.84
C ASN A 92 -8.24 30.41 -12.00
N ASP A 93 -7.05 30.96 -11.76
CA ASP A 93 -6.01 31.11 -12.76
C ASP A 93 -5.39 29.72 -13.07
N PRO A 94 -5.23 29.35 -14.36
CA PRO A 94 -4.57 28.10 -14.75
C PRO A 94 -3.14 27.92 -14.21
N ARG A 95 -2.50 29.01 -13.78
CA ARG A 95 -1.16 29.01 -13.17
C ARG A 95 -1.18 28.65 -11.68
N TRP A 96 -2.34 28.50 -11.06
CA TRP A 96 -2.44 28.09 -9.66
C TRP A 96 -1.94 26.64 -9.50
N ILE A 97 -0.78 26.51 -8.86
CA ILE A 97 -0.24 25.23 -8.42
C ILE A 97 -0.27 25.27 -6.89
N GLY A 98 -0.84 24.25 -6.28
CA GLY A 98 -0.87 24.14 -4.82
C GLY A 98 0.51 23.77 -4.26
N ALA A 99 0.78 24.08 -3.00
CA ALA A 99 2.05 23.80 -2.32
C ALA A 99 2.26 22.30 -1.98
N TRP A 100 2.25 21.44 -3.01
CA TRP A 100 2.31 19.98 -2.92
C TRP A 100 3.63 19.46 -2.33
N TRP A 101 4.72 20.20 -2.54
CA TRP A 101 6.06 19.83 -2.07
C TRP A 101 6.16 19.78 -0.54
N ILE A 102 5.35 20.55 0.18
CA ILE A 102 5.29 20.54 1.66
C ILE A 102 4.92 19.14 2.17
N GLY A 103 4.05 18.43 1.45
CA GLY A 103 3.65 17.06 1.80
C GLY A 103 4.83 16.08 1.81
N PHE A 104 5.78 16.24 0.88
CA PHE A 104 6.98 15.41 0.81
C PHE A 104 7.96 15.69 1.96
N LEU A 105 8.08 16.95 2.38
CA LEU A 105 8.92 17.30 3.53
C LEU A 105 8.33 16.77 4.84
N LEU A 106 7.03 16.97 5.04
CA LEU A 106 6.35 16.50 6.24
C LEU A 106 6.41 14.97 6.35
N SER A 107 6.21 14.25 5.24
CA SER A 107 6.29 12.79 5.23
C SER A 107 7.72 12.29 5.47
N SER A 108 8.73 12.94 4.90
CA SER A 108 10.14 12.60 5.13
C SER A 108 10.56 12.78 6.59
N ILE A 109 10.21 13.92 7.21
CA ILE A 109 10.49 14.18 8.62
C ILE A 109 9.78 13.15 9.51
N SER A 110 8.51 12.89 9.24
CA SER A 110 7.73 11.89 9.99
C SER A 110 8.35 10.49 9.87
N ALA A 111 8.80 10.11 8.66
CA ALA A 111 9.47 8.83 8.42
C ALA A 111 10.79 8.73 9.19
N LEU A 112 11.59 9.81 9.27
CA LEU A 112 12.83 9.83 10.07
C LEU A 112 12.55 9.68 11.56
N ILE A 113 11.51 10.34 12.07
CA ILE A 113 11.08 10.22 13.46
C ILE A 113 10.63 8.79 13.77
N ILE A 114 9.91 8.13 12.86
CA ILE A 114 9.43 6.75 13.02
C ILE A 114 10.56 5.73 12.81
N ALA A 115 11.56 6.03 11.99
CA ALA A 115 12.70 5.15 11.79
C ALA A 115 13.49 4.94 13.09
N PHE A 116 13.64 5.97 13.92
CA PHE A 116 14.39 5.88 15.18
C PHE A 116 13.85 4.82 16.16
N PRO A 117 12.55 4.79 16.55
CA PRO A 117 12.01 3.74 17.39
C PRO A 117 12.04 2.38 16.71
N ILE A 118 11.84 2.28 15.38
CA ILE A 118 11.95 1.01 14.66
C ILE A 118 13.36 0.42 14.77
N LEU A 119 14.41 1.24 14.69
CA LEU A 119 15.79 0.80 14.86
C LEU A 119 16.08 0.28 16.27
N ALA A 120 15.30 0.69 17.28
CA ALA A 120 15.41 0.21 18.65
C ALA A 120 14.71 -1.15 18.89
N PHE A 121 13.92 -1.66 17.93
CA PHE A 121 13.29 -2.97 18.07
C PHE A 121 14.30 -4.11 17.96
N ALA A 122 14.19 -5.08 18.86
CA ALA A 122 14.98 -6.31 18.80
C ALA A 122 14.59 -7.13 17.56
N ARG A 123 15.58 -7.72 16.88
CA ARG A 123 15.35 -8.54 15.67
C ARG A 123 14.44 -9.75 15.89
N GLU A 124 14.44 -10.30 17.10
CA GLU A 124 13.54 -11.37 17.53
C GLU A 124 13.16 -11.11 18.99
N LEU A 125 11.85 -11.18 19.30
CA LEU A 125 11.40 -11.14 20.69
C LEU A 125 11.77 -12.46 21.41
N PRO A 126 12.24 -12.43 22.67
CA PRO A 126 12.60 -13.65 23.42
C PRO A 126 11.46 -14.68 23.48
N GLU A 127 10.22 -14.21 23.53
CA GLU A 127 9.01 -15.02 23.55
C GLU A 127 8.74 -15.71 22.20
N ALA A 128 9.04 -15.03 21.08
CA ALA A 128 8.95 -15.61 19.74
C ALA A 128 9.92 -16.80 19.57
N ARG A 129 11.13 -16.67 20.14
CA ARG A 129 12.12 -17.76 20.16
C ARG A 129 11.62 -18.98 20.94
N HIS A 130 10.92 -18.78 22.05
CA HIS A 130 10.32 -19.86 22.83
C HIS A 130 9.15 -20.54 22.10
N HIS A 131 8.29 -19.79 21.42
CA HIS A 131 7.20 -20.35 20.62
C HIS A 131 7.72 -21.15 19.43
N ARG A 132 8.70 -20.60 18.69
CA ARG A 132 9.33 -21.31 17.57
C ARG A 132 10.02 -22.60 17.99
N ALA A 133 10.67 -22.62 19.15
CA ALA A 133 11.28 -23.84 19.68
C ALA A 133 10.24 -24.92 20.03
N LYS A 134 9.06 -24.54 20.53
CA LYS A 134 7.95 -25.48 20.79
C LYS A 134 7.35 -26.03 19.49
N ASP A 135 7.15 -25.18 18.48
CA ASP A 135 6.59 -25.58 17.19
C ASP A 135 7.54 -26.51 16.43
N VAL A 136 8.85 -26.23 16.45
CA VAL A 136 9.87 -27.13 15.86
C VAL A 136 9.89 -28.48 16.57
N ASN A 137 9.76 -28.50 17.90
CA ASN A 137 9.67 -29.76 18.66
C ASN A 137 8.40 -30.55 18.32
N GLN A 138 7.25 -29.90 18.11
CA GLN A 138 6.02 -30.56 17.68
C GLN A 138 6.14 -31.11 16.26
N VAL A 139 6.68 -30.34 15.32
CA VAL A 139 6.89 -30.78 13.93
C VAL A 139 7.92 -31.90 13.86
N HIS A 140 8.97 -31.88 14.67
CA HIS A 140 9.94 -32.98 14.76
C HIS A 140 9.38 -34.20 15.48
N ALA A 141 8.47 -34.04 16.44
CA ALA A 141 7.76 -35.16 17.05
C ALA A 141 6.80 -35.85 16.07
N VAL A 142 6.18 -35.09 15.15
CA VAL A 142 5.30 -35.62 14.09
C VAL A 142 6.12 -36.20 12.92
N ASN A 143 7.22 -35.56 12.54
CA ASN A 143 8.09 -36.00 11.43
C ASN A 143 9.14 -37.05 11.83
N ALA A 144 9.28 -37.39 13.13
CA ALA A 144 10.07 -38.54 13.55
C ALA A 144 9.50 -39.88 13.05
N ALA A 145 8.23 -39.89 12.60
CA ALA A 145 7.61 -41.03 11.92
C ALA A 145 7.73 -40.97 10.38
N ASP A 146 7.99 -39.82 9.78
CA ASP A 146 8.12 -39.70 8.32
C ASP A 146 8.93 -38.45 7.90
N VAL A 147 9.98 -38.72 7.13
CA VAL A 147 10.80 -37.81 6.31
C VAL A 147 11.76 -36.84 7.03
N ASN A 148 13.04 -37.22 6.94
CA ASN A 148 14.23 -36.40 7.12
C ASN A 148 14.30 -35.27 6.08
N GLU A 149 13.60 -34.15 6.30
CA GLU A 149 13.74 -32.95 5.48
C GLU A 149 14.28 -31.79 6.31
N LYS A 150 15.62 -31.68 6.35
CA LYS A 150 16.29 -30.46 6.79
C LYS A 150 15.92 -29.33 5.83
N ALA A 151 15.28 -28.28 6.35
CA ALA A 151 14.99 -27.04 5.65
C ALA A 151 16.23 -26.57 4.84
N PRO A 152 16.12 -26.32 3.52
CA PRO A 152 17.30 -26.02 2.73
C PRO A 152 17.83 -24.61 2.99
N LYS A 153 19.11 -24.51 3.34
CA LYS A 153 19.91 -23.26 3.32
C LYS A 153 20.32 -22.86 1.89
N ASP A 154 19.44 -23.05 0.91
CA ASP A 154 19.80 -22.96 -0.50
C ASP A 154 19.03 -21.85 -1.22
N ALA A 155 19.63 -20.66 -1.33
CA ALA A 155 19.13 -19.60 -2.22
C ALA A 155 18.93 -20.08 -3.67
N LYS A 156 19.61 -21.17 -4.06
CA LYS A 156 19.45 -21.85 -5.36
C LYS A 156 18.12 -22.61 -5.51
N LYS A 157 17.43 -22.95 -4.40
CA LYS A 157 16.11 -23.59 -4.43
C LYS A 157 14.96 -22.59 -4.51
N LEU A 158 15.22 -21.31 -4.19
CA LEU A 158 14.24 -20.23 -4.29
C LEU A 158 13.60 -20.12 -5.68
N PRO A 159 14.34 -20.05 -6.82
CA PRO A 159 13.71 -19.96 -8.14
C PRO A 159 12.85 -21.18 -8.47
N VAL A 160 13.22 -22.36 -8.00
CA VAL A 160 12.44 -23.60 -8.21
C VAL A 160 11.11 -23.55 -7.44
N VAL A 161 11.13 -23.07 -6.19
CA VAL A 161 9.92 -22.91 -5.37
C VAL A 161 9.01 -21.84 -5.97
N VAL A 162 9.56 -20.69 -6.36
CA VAL A 162 8.80 -19.62 -7.03
C VAL A 162 8.13 -20.16 -8.30
N LEU A 163 8.87 -20.89 -9.14
CA LEU A 163 8.31 -21.44 -10.37
C LEU A 163 7.22 -22.49 -10.10
N LYS A 164 7.36 -23.31 -9.06
CA LYS A 164 6.30 -24.25 -8.63
C LYS A 164 5.03 -23.53 -8.18
N ILE A 165 5.17 -22.45 -7.42
CA ILE A 165 4.05 -21.61 -6.99
C ILE A 165 3.38 -20.94 -8.20
N CYS A 166 4.17 -20.39 -9.14
CA CYS A 166 3.65 -19.81 -10.37
C CYS A 166 3.02 -20.83 -11.34
N ARG A 167 3.26 -22.12 -11.16
CA ARG A 167 2.61 -23.18 -11.95
C ARG A 167 1.25 -23.59 -11.38
N ASN A 168 0.92 -23.15 -10.16
CA ASN A 168 -0.39 -23.40 -9.56
C ASN A 168 -1.42 -22.43 -10.18
N PRO A 169 -2.40 -22.93 -10.96
CA PRO A 169 -3.35 -22.08 -11.68
C PRO A 169 -4.23 -21.26 -10.73
N THR A 170 -4.61 -21.80 -9.57
CA THR A 170 -5.39 -21.07 -8.57
C THR A 170 -4.61 -19.88 -8.04
N PHE A 171 -3.33 -20.07 -7.74
CA PHE A 171 -2.47 -19.00 -7.26
C PHE A 171 -2.29 -17.90 -8.31
N VAL A 172 -2.02 -18.27 -9.57
CA VAL A 172 -1.89 -17.30 -10.67
C VAL A 172 -3.19 -16.53 -10.89
N VAL A 173 -4.35 -17.20 -10.89
CA VAL A 173 -5.65 -16.53 -11.03
C VAL A 173 -5.88 -15.53 -9.89
N CYS A 174 -5.55 -15.88 -8.65
CA CYS A 174 -5.64 -14.95 -7.52
C CYS A 174 -4.74 -13.72 -7.70
N ILE A 175 -3.49 -13.90 -8.17
CA ILE A 175 -2.60 -12.78 -8.48
C ILE A 175 -3.19 -11.89 -9.57
N VAL A 176 -3.65 -12.49 -10.67
CA VAL A 176 -4.21 -11.74 -11.80
C VAL A 176 -5.42 -10.92 -11.36
N ILE A 177 -6.35 -11.51 -10.59
CA ILE A 177 -7.48 -10.79 -10.00
C ILE A 177 -6.99 -9.62 -9.14
N GLY A 178 -6.01 -9.85 -8.26
CA GLY A 178 -5.44 -8.81 -7.41
C GLY A 178 -4.77 -7.67 -8.18
N ILE A 179 -4.12 -7.97 -9.31
CA ILE A 179 -3.55 -6.95 -10.20
C ILE A 179 -4.66 -6.10 -10.82
N PHE A 180 -5.71 -6.71 -11.38
CA PHE A 180 -6.84 -5.98 -11.96
C PHE A 180 -7.57 -5.12 -10.91
N GLU A 181 -7.80 -5.66 -9.72
CA GLU A 181 -8.37 -4.91 -8.60
C GLU A 181 -7.50 -3.72 -8.23
N SER A 182 -6.17 -3.90 -8.15
CA SER A 182 -5.21 -2.82 -7.86
C SER A 182 -5.20 -1.74 -8.93
N ILE A 183 -5.27 -2.12 -10.22
CA ILE A 183 -5.35 -1.17 -11.34
C ILE A 183 -6.61 -0.30 -11.23
N ILE A 184 -7.76 -0.92 -10.96
CA ILE A 184 -9.03 -0.21 -10.79
C ILE A 184 -8.93 0.75 -9.61
N ILE A 185 -8.52 0.27 -8.43
CA ILE A 185 -8.44 1.10 -7.22
C ILE A 185 -7.48 2.28 -7.42
N ASN A 186 -6.27 2.04 -7.95
CA ASN A 186 -5.27 3.09 -8.16
C ASN A 186 -5.70 4.09 -9.24
N GLY A 187 -6.32 3.63 -10.33
CA GLY A 187 -6.85 4.49 -11.38
C GLY A 187 -7.97 5.41 -10.85
N PHE A 188 -8.91 4.84 -10.10
CA PHE A 188 -9.95 5.64 -9.44
C PHE A 188 -9.34 6.62 -8.43
N ALA A 189 -8.43 6.17 -7.56
CA ALA A 189 -7.81 7.04 -6.57
C ALA A 189 -7.08 8.24 -7.21
N ALA A 190 -6.38 8.03 -8.33
CA ALA A 190 -5.61 9.07 -9.00
C ALA A 190 -6.49 10.11 -9.73
N PHE A 191 -7.55 9.67 -10.42
CA PHE A 191 -8.29 10.54 -11.34
C PHE A 191 -9.66 10.98 -10.81
N MET A 192 -10.29 10.20 -9.92
CA MET A 192 -11.65 10.47 -9.44
C MET A 192 -11.80 11.84 -8.76
N PRO A 193 -10.88 12.29 -7.87
CA PRO A 193 -11.03 13.59 -7.24
C PRO A 193 -11.08 14.72 -8.28
N LYS A 194 -10.23 14.65 -9.30
CA LYS A 194 -10.17 15.69 -10.32
C LYS A 194 -11.37 15.67 -11.25
N ILE A 195 -11.86 14.48 -11.59
CA ILE A 195 -13.09 14.30 -12.37
C ILE A 195 -14.28 14.92 -11.63
N LEU A 196 -14.45 14.63 -10.33
CA LEU A 196 -15.55 15.17 -9.53
C LEU A 196 -15.42 16.68 -9.31
N GLU A 197 -14.20 17.19 -9.11
CA GLU A 197 -13.93 18.63 -9.03
C GLU A 197 -14.41 19.33 -10.30
N THR A 198 -14.10 18.76 -11.46
CA THR A 198 -14.42 19.33 -12.79
C THR A 198 -15.90 19.22 -13.11
N LEU A 199 -16.51 18.05 -12.90
CA LEU A 199 -17.92 17.81 -13.22
C LEU A 199 -18.88 18.55 -12.29
N LEU A 200 -18.55 18.64 -11.00
CA LEU A 200 -19.41 19.27 -9.99
C LEU A 200 -19.05 20.73 -9.72
N SER A 201 -17.95 21.23 -10.30
CA SER A 201 -17.42 22.58 -10.02
C SER A 201 -17.27 22.84 -8.51
N THR A 202 -16.82 21.83 -7.76
CA THR A 202 -16.66 21.88 -6.31
C THR A 202 -15.20 22.06 -5.90
N THR A 203 -14.96 22.35 -4.63
CA THR A 203 -13.58 22.48 -4.13
C THR A 203 -12.85 21.13 -4.16
N PRO A 204 -11.51 21.11 -4.33
CA PRO A 204 -10.72 19.87 -4.34
C PRO A 204 -10.95 18.99 -3.10
N ILE A 205 -11.17 19.61 -1.94
CA ILE A 205 -11.44 18.89 -0.68
C ILE A 205 -12.78 18.17 -0.74
N PHE A 206 -13.84 18.83 -1.19
CA PHE A 206 -15.17 18.23 -1.26
C PHE A 206 -15.22 17.11 -2.32
N ALA A 207 -14.57 17.32 -3.46
CA ALA A 207 -14.43 16.31 -4.50
C ALA A 207 -13.63 15.07 -4.03
N SER A 208 -12.56 15.30 -3.25
CA SER A 208 -11.78 14.23 -2.63
C SER A 208 -12.59 13.44 -1.61
N TYR A 209 -13.35 14.13 -0.75
CA TYR A 209 -14.27 13.49 0.19
C TYR A 209 -15.32 12.62 -0.51
N LEU A 210 -15.92 13.14 -1.58
CA LEU A 210 -16.93 12.40 -2.35
C LEU A 210 -16.31 11.16 -3.01
N SER A 211 -15.09 11.27 -3.56
CA SER A 211 -14.32 10.15 -4.10
C SER A 211 -14.09 9.05 -3.05
N CYS A 212 -13.67 9.43 -1.85
CA CYS A 212 -13.48 8.49 -0.74
C CYS A 212 -14.78 7.78 -0.36
N LYS A 213 -15.90 8.52 -0.33
CA LYS A 213 -17.22 7.95 -0.01
C LYS A 213 -17.65 6.92 -1.06
N PHE A 214 -17.47 7.21 -2.35
CA PHE A 214 -17.74 6.26 -3.44
C PHE A 214 -16.92 4.97 -3.31
N LEU A 215 -15.61 5.08 -3.08
CA LEU A 215 -14.75 3.89 -2.88
C LEU A 215 -15.18 3.07 -1.66
N SER A 216 -15.54 3.73 -0.55
CA SER A 216 -16.00 3.03 0.65
C SER A 216 -17.32 2.26 0.43
N LEU A 217 -18.25 2.81 -0.36
CA LEU A 217 -19.50 2.17 -0.76
C LEU A 217 -19.23 0.94 -1.64
N SER A 218 -18.34 1.05 -2.63
CA SER A 218 -17.96 -0.10 -3.47
C SER A 218 -17.37 -1.24 -2.64
N PHE A 219 -16.50 -0.93 -1.66
CA PHE A 219 -15.95 -1.93 -0.75
C PHE A 219 -17.02 -2.59 0.14
N GLN A 220 -18.02 -1.83 0.60
CA GLN A 220 -19.13 -2.39 1.38
C GLN A 220 -19.98 -3.36 0.55
N GLU A 221 -20.27 -3.03 -0.71
CA GLU A 221 -21.04 -3.91 -1.59
C GLU A 221 -20.29 -5.20 -1.94
N MET A 222 -18.98 -5.13 -2.19
CA MET A 222 -18.16 -6.33 -2.41
C MET A 222 -18.15 -7.25 -1.18
N LYS A 223 -18.03 -6.67 0.03
CA LYS A 223 -18.09 -7.44 1.28
C LYS A 223 -19.46 -8.08 1.48
N LYS A 224 -20.56 -7.39 1.17
CA LYS A 224 -21.92 -7.98 1.21
C LYS A 224 -22.04 -9.17 0.28
N VAL A 225 -21.57 -9.07 -0.96
CA VAL A 225 -21.62 -10.18 -1.93
C VAL A 225 -20.78 -11.37 -1.46
N ALA A 226 -19.60 -11.14 -0.89
CA ALA A 226 -18.75 -12.18 -0.34
C ALA A 226 -19.40 -12.87 0.88
N LEU A 227 -19.97 -12.09 1.80
CA LEU A 227 -20.71 -12.59 2.96
C LEU A 227 -21.93 -13.42 2.53
N LEU A 228 -22.70 -12.95 1.54
CA LEU A 228 -23.86 -13.67 1.00
C LEU A 228 -23.44 -15.00 0.35
N LYS A 229 -22.35 -15.00 -0.44
CA LYS A 229 -21.81 -16.24 -1.03
C LYS A 229 -21.30 -17.22 0.03
N TRP A 230 -20.68 -16.71 1.08
CA TRP A 230 -20.19 -17.54 2.19
C TRP A 230 -21.34 -18.12 3.01
N HIS A 231 -22.35 -17.30 3.33
CA HIS A 231 -23.57 -17.77 4.00
C HIS A 231 -24.29 -18.82 3.14
N SER A 232 -24.44 -18.57 1.84
CA SER A 232 -25.04 -19.53 0.90
C SER A 232 -24.27 -20.85 0.85
N LYS A 233 -22.94 -20.82 0.72
CA LYS A 233 -22.10 -22.03 0.75
C LYS A 233 -22.19 -22.79 2.07
N ARG A 234 -22.29 -22.06 3.19
CA ARG A 234 -22.45 -22.66 4.51
C ARG A 234 -23.82 -23.33 4.61
N VAL A 235 -24.89 -22.61 4.30
CA VAL A 235 -26.27 -23.14 4.33
C VAL A 235 -26.42 -24.36 3.42
N ASN A 236 -25.85 -24.34 2.22
CA ASN A 236 -25.85 -25.50 1.31
C ASN A 236 -25.12 -26.73 1.88
N ARG A 237 -24.09 -26.52 2.71
CA ARG A 237 -23.37 -27.62 3.38
C ARG A 237 -24.19 -28.26 4.50
N TRP A 238 -24.94 -27.44 5.25
CA TRP A 238 -25.86 -27.92 6.28
C TRP A 238 -27.08 -28.63 5.71
N MET A 239 -27.51 -28.29 4.49
CA MET A 239 -28.62 -28.99 3.82
C MET A 239 -28.18 -30.28 3.11
N SER A 240 -26.87 -30.53 2.99
CA SER A 240 -26.30 -31.74 2.38
C SER A 240 -25.84 -32.81 3.39
N GLU A 241 -25.97 -32.52 4.69
CA GLU A 241 -25.76 -33.45 5.81
C GLU A 241 -27.13 -33.88 6.37
#